data_AF-A0A2N5A6Z6-F1
#
_entry.id   AF-A0A2N5A6Z6-F1
#
_cell.length_a   1.000
_cell.length_b   1.000
_cell.length_c   1.000
_cell.angle_alpha   90.00
_cell.angle_beta   90.00
_cell.angle_gamma   90.00
#
_symmetry.space_group_name_H-M   'P 1'
#
loop_
_entity.id
_entity.type
_entity.pdbx_description
1 polymer ?
#
loop_
_entity_poly.entity_id
_entity_poly.type
_entity_poly.pdbx_seq_one_letter_code
_entity_poly.pdbx_strand_id
1 'polypeptide(L)'
;MLIRSRTLTGLLFITLAGTSAAGAAQLTTSAHQTEQDKARQEALAPQQQDFQSSQQRVAPQGIPFPEETHCKLINRVDIDSDNQALTRKLLAKTAQQAQGRCLGSEGIRLLAYT
;
A
#
# COMPACT_ATOMS: atom_id res chain seq x y z
N MET A 1 -46.93 -61.35 21.78
CA MET A 1 -46.03 -62.52 21.68
C MET A 1 -44.88 -62.12 20.77
N LEU A 2 -43.67 -62.01 21.32
CA LEU A 2 -42.52 -62.92 21.07
C LEU A 2 -41.90 -62.63 19.68
N ILE A 3 -40.61 -62.31 19.45
CA ILE A 3 -39.31 -62.62 20.08
C ILE A 3 -38.32 -61.67 19.35
N ARG A 4 -37.59 -60.80 20.05
CA ARG A 4 -36.21 -61.01 20.54
C ARG A 4 -35.16 -61.10 19.41
N SER A 5 -34.21 -60.18 19.52
CA SER A 5 -32.90 -60.13 18.88
C SER A 5 -32.17 -61.48 18.82
N ARG A 6 -31.24 -61.61 17.85
CA ARG A 6 -29.85 -62.08 18.07
C ARG A 6 -28.99 -62.04 16.80
N THR A 7 -27.94 -61.24 16.90
CA THR A 7 -26.55 -61.40 16.39
C THR A 7 -26.17 -62.71 15.70
N LEU A 8 -25.29 -62.68 14.70
CA LEU A 8 -23.82 -62.88 14.84
C LEU A 8 -23.17 -63.29 13.48
N THR A 9 -22.07 -62.63 13.12
CA THR A 9 -20.89 -63.14 12.36
C THR A 9 -21.01 -63.81 10.98
N GLY A 10 -20.21 -63.31 10.04
CA GLY A 10 -19.68 -64.11 8.92
C GLY A 10 -19.01 -63.29 7.82
N LEU A 11 -17.69 -63.01 7.95
CA LEU A 11 -16.84 -62.47 6.89
C LEU A 11 -16.79 -63.40 5.65
N LEU A 12 -16.75 -62.86 4.44
CA LEU A 12 -16.02 -63.49 3.33
C LEU A 12 -15.50 -62.45 2.30
N PHE A 13 -14.19 -62.48 2.08
CA PHE A 13 -13.40 -61.68 1.15
C PHE A 13 -13.66 -62.07 -0.32
N ILE A 14 -13.73 -61.09 -1.23
CA ILE A 14 -13.37 -61.31 -2.64
C ILE A 14 -12.32 -60.27 -3.01
N THR A 15 -11.06 -60.72 -3.09
CA THR A 15 -9.92 -59.98 -3.61
C THR A 15 -10.01 -59.92 -5.13
N LEU A 16 -10.28 -58.74 -5.69
CA LEU A 16 -10.16 -58.54 -7.13
C LEU A 16 -8.69 -58.28 -7.47
N ALA A 17 -8.03 -59.29 -8.04
CA ALA A 17 -6.69 -59.17 -8.60
C ALA A 17 -6.74 -58.29 -9.86
N GLY A 18 -6.26 -57.05 -9.72
CA GLY A 18 -5.92 -56.17 -10.84
C GLY A 18 -4.45 -56.34 -11.19
N THR A 19 -4.22 -56.91 -12.36
CA THR A 19 -2.96 -57.28 -13.01
C THR A 19 -1.89 -56.18 -12.94
N SER A 20 -0.71 -56.50 -12.40
CA SER A 20 0.52 -55.73 -12.63
C SER A 20 1.12 -56.14 -13.97
N ALA A 21 0.98 -55.28 -14.98
CA ALA A 21 1.67 -55.41 -16.25
C ALA A 21 2.35 -54.09 -16.62
N ALA A 22 3.66 -54.21 -16.85
CA ALA A 22 4.55 -53.31 -17.58
C ALA A 22 4.85 -51.94 -16.93
N GLY A 23 6.08 -51.85 -16.44
CA GLY A 23 6.81 -50.59 -16.38
C GLY A 23 7.02 -49.97 -17.76
N ALA A 24 7.57 -48.75 -17.72
CA ALA A 24 7.86 -47.85 -18.84
C ALA A 24 6.72 -46.89 -19.27
N ALA A 25 6.16 -46.12 -18.33
CA ALA A 25 5.49 -44.85 -18.68
C ALA A 25 5.56 -43.77 -17.57
N GLN A 26 6.34 -43.97 -16.51
CA GLN A 26 6.33 -43.05 -15.36
C GLN A 26 7.42 -41.97 -15.39
N LEU A 27 8.39 -42.05 -16.31
CA LEU A 27 9.47 -41.06 -16.40
C LEU A 27 9.14 -39.85 -17.29
N THR A 28 8.16 -39.95 -18.19
CA THR A 28 7.80 -38.85 -19.11
C THR A 28 6.74 -37.91 -18.52
N THR A 29 5.96 -38.37 -17.54
CA THR A 29 4.96 -37.55 -16.84
C THR A 29 5.58 -36.67 -15.75
N SER A 30 6.66 -37.09 -15.09
CA SER A 30 7.29 -36.31 -14.01
C SER A 30 8.03 -35.07 -14.53
N ALA A 31 8.74 -35.19 -15.66
CA ALA A 31 9.48 -34.07 -16.25
C ALA A 31 8.55 -32.92 -16.69
N HIS A 32 7.39 -33.26 -17.26
CA HIS A 32 6.42 -32.28 -17.75
C HIS A 32 5.68 -31.54 -16.62
N GLN A 33 5.53 -32.19 -15.46
CA GLN A 33 4.90 -31.59 -14.28
C GLN A 33 5.84 -30.63 -13.55
N THR A 34 7.13 -30.95 -13.47
CA THR A 34 8.14 -30.04 -12.92
C THR A 34 8.28 -28.74 -13.72
N GLU A 35 8.08 -28.78 -15.03
CA GLU A 35 8.16 -27.60 -15.88
C GLU A 35 6.93 -26.68 -15.71
N GLN A 36 5.75 -27.27 -15.53
CA GLN A 36 4.53 -26.51 -15.20
C GLN A 36 4.53 -25.96 -13.78
N ASP A 37 5.01 -26.73 -12.81
CA ASP A 37 5.13 -26.28 -11.43
C ASP A 37 6.16 -25.15 -11.30
N LYS A 38 7.24 -25.19 -12.09
CA LYS A 38 8.20 -24.09 -12.21
C LYS A 38 7.58 -22.84 -12.80
N ALA A 39 6.84 -22.95 -13.91
CA ALA A 39 6.13 -21.81 -14.49
C ALA A 39 5.10 -21.20 -13.52
N ARG A 40 4.46 -22.04 -12.70
CA ARG A 40 3.52 -21.61 -11.65
C ARG A 40 4.22 -20.87 -10.53
N GLN A 41 5.41 -21.31 -10.12
CA GLN A 41 6.22 -20.65 -9.09
C GLN A 41 6.79 -19.32 -9.57
N GLU A 42 7.22 -19.25 -10.84
CA GLU A 42 7.71 -18.02 -11.47
C GLU A 42 6.59 -16.97 -11.63
N ALA A 43 5.35 -17.39 -11.84
CA ALA A 43 4.18 -16.51 -11.88
C ALA A 43 3.69 -16.03 -10.49
N LEU A 44 4.15 -16.67 -9.40
CA LEU A 44 3.78 -16.35 -8.02
C LEU A 44 4.77 -15.43 -7.31
N ALA A 45 5.90 -15.11 -7.95
CA ALA A 45 6.78 -14.05 -7.49
C ALA A 45 6.22 -12.72 -8.03
N PRO A 46 5.52 -11.90 -7.22
CA PRO A 46 5.22 -10.55 -7.64
C PRO A 46 6.55 -9.89 -7.99
N GLN A 47 6.70 -9.39 -9.23
CA GLN A 47 7.73 -8.39 -9.49
C GLN A 47 7.43 -7.25 -8.52
N GLN A 48 8.20 -7.20 -7.43
CA GLN A 48 8.37 -5.97 -6.67
C GLN A 48 9.00 -5.00 -7.66
N GLN A 49 8.13 -4.33 -8.40
CA GLN A 49 8.47 -3.10 -9.05
C GLN A 49 8.70 -2.17 -7.86
N ASP A 50 9.97 -2.04 -7.47
CA ASP A 50 10.42 -1.05 -6.53
C ASP A 50 10.11 0.30 -7.18
N PHE A 51 8.86 0.75 -6.99
CA PHE A 51 8.48 2.13 -7.13
C PHE A 51 9.23 2.86 -6.04
N GLN A 52 10.52 3.09 -6.27
CA GLN A 52 11.23 4.23 -5.72
C GLN A 52 10.46 5.43 -6.26
N SER A 53 9.42 5.83 -5.51
CA SER A 53 8.82 7.14 -5.66
C SER A 53 10.00 8.08 -5.53
N SER A 54 10.41 8.65 -6.66
CA SER A 54 11.27 9.81 -6.71
C SER A 54 10.47 10.90 -6.00
N GLN A 55 10.42 10.84 -4.67
CA GLN A 55 10.08 11.98 -3.86
C GLN A 55 11.22 12.94 -4.11
N GLN A 56 11.12 13.64 -5.23
CA GLN A 56 11.77 14.91 -5.43
C GLN A 56 11.35 15.69 -4.22
N ARG A 57 12.24 15.73 -3.23
CA ARG A 57 12.12 16.57 -2.05
C ARG A 57 12.19 17.97 -2.61
N VAL A 58 11.05 18.44 -3.13
CA VAL A 58 10.86 19.83 -3.52
C VAL A 58 11.13 20.56 -2.22
N ALA A 59 12.28 21.24 -2.17
CA ALA A 59 12.60 22.11 -1.06
C ALA A 59 11.36 22.99 -0.84
N PRO A 60 10.93 23.25 0.40
CA PRO A 60 9.78 24.10 0.64
C PRO A 60 10.03 25.43 -0.07
N GLN A 61 9.39 25.64 -1.21
CA GLN A 61 9.55 26.83 -2.00
C GLN A 61 8.88 27.91 -1.15
N GLY A 62 9.69 28.79 -0.53
CA GLY A 62 9.13 29.90 0.25
C GLY A 62 8.28 30.80 -0.63
N ILE A 63 7.28 31.48 -0.06
CA ILE A 63 6.48 32.44 -0.82
C ILE A 63 7.43 33.52 -1.37
N PRO A 64 7.50 33.72 -2.70
CA PRO A 64 8.31 34.77 -3.28
C PRO A 64 7.57 36.11 -3.12
N PHE A 65 7.69 36.74 -1.95
CA PHE A 65 7.08 38.05 -1.74
C PHE A 65 7.75 39.12 -2.61
N PRO A 66 6.98 39.93 -3.37
CA PRO A 66 7.49 41.00 -4.21
C PRO A 66 8.05 42.15 -3.37
N GLU A 67 8.91 42.97 -3.99
CA GLU A 67 9.27 44.26 -3.41
C GLU A 67 8.20 45.30 -3.76
N GLU A 68 7.60 45.89 -2.74
CA GLU A 68 6.50 46.85 -2.88
C GLU A 68 6.92 48.21 -2.32
N THR A 69 6.62 49.29 -3.06
CA THR A 69 6.92 50.67 -2.61
C THR A 69 6.08 51.08 -1.40
N HIS A 70 4.81 50.66 -1.35
CA HIS A 70 3.91 50.91 -0.24
C HIS A 70 3.73 49.62 0.56
N CYS A 71 4.57 49.40 1.56
CA CYS A 71 4.55 48.19 2.38
C CYS A 71 4.53 48.50 3.88
N LYS A 72 4.12 47.51 4.67
CA LYS A 72 4.18 47.54 6.13
C LYS A 72 5.02 46.38 6.63
N LEU A 73 5.81 46.65 7.67
CA LEU A 73 6.56 45.60 8.34
C LEU A 73 5.58 44.69 9.10
N ILE A 74 5.61 43.40 8.78
CA ILE A 74 4.76 42.41 9.42
C ILE A 74 5.52 41.83 10.62
N ASN A 75 5.11 42.18 11.82
CA ASN A 75 5.74 41.67 13.04
C ASN A 75 5.19 40.30 13.46
N ARG A 76 3.89 40.07 13.23
CA ARG A 76 3.17 38.87 13.64
C ARG A 76 2.03 38.59 12.67
N VAL A 77 1.77 37.31 12.44
CA VAL A 77 0.61 36.83 11.67
C VAL A 77 -0.18 35.92 12.60
N ASP A 78 -1.41 36.31 12.90
CA ASP A 78 -2.35 35.51 13.67
C ASP A 78 -3.46 35.02 12.72
N ILE A 79 -3.74 33.72 12.72
CA ILE A 79 -4.73 33.08 11.85
C ILE A 79 -5.87 32.62 12.75
N ASP A 80 -7.06 33.18 12.52
CA ASP A 80 -8.28 32.78 13.22
C ASP A 80 -8.88 31.53 12.55
N SER A 81 -9.21 30.53 13.35
CA SER A 81 -9.68 29.22 12.90
C SER A 81 -10.22 28.40 14.07
N ASP A 82 -11.29 27.65 13.83
CA ASP A 82 -11.93 26.76 14.81
C ASP A 82 -10.95 25.79 15.49
N ASN A 83 -9.94 25.32 14.74
CA ASN A 83 -8.88 24.47 15.26
C ASN A 83 -7.52 25.18 15.14
N GLN A 84 -7.25 26.03 16.13
CA GLN A 84 -6.01 26.80 16.19
C GLN A 84 -4.76 25.91 16.25
N ALA A 85 -4.81 24.76 16.93
CA ALA A 85 -3.67 23.86 17.06
C ALA A 85 -3.25 23.24 15.72
N LEU A 86 -4.24 22.76 14.95
CA LEU A 86 -4.00 22.21 13.61
C LEU A 86 -3.55 23.31 12.64
N THR A 87 -4.20 24.46 12.68
CA THR A 87 -3.88 25.61 11.83
C THR A 87 -2.45 26.08 12.07
N ARG A 88 -2.01 26.21 13.33
CA ARG A 88 -0.61 26.52 13.66
C ARG A 88 0.33 25.43 13.17
N LYS A 89 -0.02 24.15 13.28
CA LYS A 89 0.86 23.06 12.81
C LYS A 89 1.07 23.10 11.30
N LEU A 90 0.02 23.41 10.53
CA LEU A 90 0.06 23.43 9.06
C LEU A 90 0.65 24.73 8.51
N LEU A 91 0.20 25.88 9.01
CA LEU A 91 0.48 27.19 8.44
C LEU A 91 1.57 27.97 9.18
N ALA A 92 2.14 27.46 10.28
CA ALA A 92 3.19 28.20 11.01
C ALA A 92 4.38 28.56 10.12
N LYS A 93 4.84 27.64 9.26
CA LYS A 93 5.98 27.92 8.39
C LYS A 93 5.68 29.04 7.40
N THR A 94 4.50 28.99 6.81
CA THR A 94 3.98 30.02 5.90
C THR A 94 3.87 31.38 6.60
N ALA A 95 3.23 31.41 7.77
CA ALA A 95 3.07 32.61 8.59
C ALA A 95 4.42 33.18 9.07
N GLN A 96 5.42 32.34 9.31
CA GLN A 96 6.77 32.76 9.66
C GLN A 96 7.52 33.40 8.48
N GLN A 97 7.25 33.01 7.24
CA GLN A 97 7.91 33.61 6.07
C GLN A 97 7.51 35.07 5.85
N ALA A 98 6.32 35.47 6.28
CA ALA A 98 5.86 36.86 6.23
C ALA A 98 6.43 37.72 7.36
N GLN A 99 6.78 37.12 8.50
CA GLN A 99 7.27 37.85 9.67
C GLN A 99 8.64 38.49 9.40
N GLY A 100 8.81 39.74 9.82
CA GLY A 100 10.01 40.55 9.59
C GLY A 100 10.15 41.05 8.15
N ARG A 101 9.19 40.78 7.26
CA ARG A 101 9.18 41.31 5.88
C ARG A 101 8.28 42.54 5.76
N CYS A 102 8.64 43.44 4.85
CA CYS A 102 7.78 44.54 4.44
C CYS A 102 6.84 44.03 3.34
N LEU A 103 5.55 43.88 3.64
CA LEU A 103 4.53 43.41 2.71
C LEU A 103 3.51 44.50 2.44
N GLY A 104 3.21 44.73 1.17
CA GLY A 104 2.08 45.53 0.71
C GLY A 104 0.89 44.65 0.35
N SER A 105 -0.01 45.16 -0.47
CA SER A 105 -1.24 44.44 -0.83
C SER A 105 -0.97 43.15 -1.59
N GLU A 106 0.05 43.12 -2.46
CA GLU A 106 0.38 41.93 -3.23
C GLU A 106 1.04 40.87 -2.35
N GLY A 107 1.93 41.27 -1.45
CA GLY A 107 2.53 40.35 -0.48
C GLY A 107 1.50 39.71 0.46
N ILE A 108 0.54 40.49 0.96
CA ILE A 108 -0.55 39.97 1.81
C ILE A 108 -1.49 39.07 1.00
N ARG A 109 -1.78 39.41 -0.26
CA ARG A 109 -2.56 38.57 -1.17
C ARG A 109 -1.92 37.20 -1.32
N LEU A 110 -0.62 37.13 -1.63
CA LEU A 110 0.10 35.87 -1.75
C LEU A 110 0.08 35.05 -0.46
N LEU A 111 0.19 35.71 0.70
CA LEU A 111 0.09 35.04 2.01
C LEU A 111 -1.27 34.38 2.25
N ALA A 112 -2.35 35.01 1.76
CA ALA A 112 -3.72 34.50 1.95
C ALA A 112 -4.07 33.33 1.00
N TYR A 113 -3.36 33.18 -0.13
CA TYR A 113 -3.67 32.20 -1.17
C TYR A 113 -2.74 30.98 -1.22
N THR A 114 -1.67 30.95 -0.43
CA THR A 114 -0.72 29.84 -0.44
C THR A 114 -1.16 28.66 0.42
#